data_AF-A0A1M5FS10-F1
#
_entry.id   AF-A0A1M5FS10-F1
#
_cell.length_a   1.000
_cell.length_b   1.000
_cell.length_c   1.000
_cell.angle_alpha   90.00
_cell.angle_beta   90.00
_cell.angle_gamma   90.00
#
_symmetry.space_group_name_H-M   'P 1'
#
loop_
_entity.id
_entity.type
_entity.pdbx_description
1 polymer ?
#
loop_
_entity_poly.entity_id
_entity_poly.type
_entity_poly.pdbx_seq_one_letter_code
_entity_poly.pdbx_strand_id
1 'polypeptide(L)'
;MIHEFVKEYFKPGNIYDWGDDPAFFMATKEFSNANFATWGVCRPEVRSQLKQGDLVIFFCGRQEISREWNYYFIGFGTVQKTLRERENIWLSDTYKKYRSFYNLLIRNGQQFEPFGKLHTDWEKRSLSPYVFFETKEPFTSFNISSPLKVATCIPKESLLERWDSDNSRVKELENILFKKYTQSTRRLRINNPQRAHVHIRYKLTISDINNLRNDLLQFVK
;
A
#
# COMPACT_ATOMS: atom_id res chain seq x y z
N MET A 1 -12.15 18.08 7.58
CA MET A 1 -11.48 17.00 6.80
C MET A 1 -10.00 17.27 6.50
N ILE A 2 -9.59 18.23 5.67
CA ILE A 2 -8.14 18.47 5.40
C ILE A 2 -7.38 18.85 6.68
N HIS A 3 -7.92 19.75 7.50
CA HIS A 3 -7.32 20.11 8.79
C HIS A 3 -7.20 18.90 9.74
N GLU A 4 -8.22 18.03 9.77
CA GLU A 4 -8.15 16.77 10.54
C GLU A 4 -7.08 15.83 9.97
N PHE A 5 -7.00 15.68 8.64
CA PHE A 5 -5.95 14.88 8.02
C PHE A 5 -4.57 15.39 8.42
N VAL A 6 -4.31 16.69 8.26
CA VAL A 6 -3.02 17.31 8.61
C VAL A 6 -2.71 17.13 10.10
N LYS A 7 -3.71 17.36 10.96
CA LYS A 7 -3.57 17.17 12.41
C LYS A 7 -3.25 15.72 12.77
N GLU A 8 -3.91 14.74 12.15
CA GLU A 8 -3.58 13.34 12.36
C GLU A 8 -2.20 13.02 11.78
N TYR A 9 -1.93 13.40 10.52
CA TYR A 9 -0.70 13.13 9.75
C TYR A 9 0.56 13.47 10.54
N PHE A 10 0.59 14.63 11.19
CA PHE A 10 1.74 15.07 11.98
C PHE A 10 1.82 14.49 13.42
N LYS A 11 0.89 13.63 13.84
CA LYS A 11 1.02 12.96 15.15
C LYS A 11 2.16 11.91 15.09
N PRO A 12 3.03 11.86 16.10
CA PRO A 12 4.02 10.80 16.22
C PRO A 12 3.35 9.42 16.19
N GLY A 13 3.88 8.51 15.35
CA GLY A 13 3.33 7.16 15.23
C GLY A 13 2.05 7.06 14.39
N ASN A 14 1.61 8.13 13.73
CA ASN A 14 0.36 8.08 12.98
C ASN A 14 0.47 7.21 11.72
N ILE A 15 -0.44 6.25 11.67
CA ILE A 15 -0.72 5.22 10.68
C ILE A 15 -1.11 5.77 9.30
N TYR A 16 -1.54 7.04 9.22
CA TYR A 16 -1.87 7.70 7.94
C TYR A 16 -0.65 8.27 7.21
N ASP A 17 0.51 8.30 7.87
CA ASP A 17 1.83 8.46 7.23
C ASP A 17 2.36 7.13 6.67
N TRP A 18 1.64 6.01 6.88
CA TRP A 18 2.17 4.67 6.63
C TRP A 18 2.01 4.22 5.17
N GLY A 19 2.02 5.18 4.25
CA GLY A 19 2.03 4.91 2.82
C GLY A 19 1.24 5.95 2.05
N ASP A 20 1.92 6.59 1.12
CA ASP A 20 1.34 7.30 -0.02
C ASP A 20 0.63 6.35 -1.02
N ASP A 21 0.39 5.10 -0.62
CA ASP A 21 0.11 3.98 -1.50
C ASP A 21 -1.33 3.43 -1.37
N PRO A 22 -1.94 3.26 -0.19
CA PRO A 22 -3.42 3.28 -0.13
C PRO A 22 -4.03 4.41 0.69
N ALA A 23 -5.16 4.96 0.22
CA ALA A 23 -5.88 6.06 0.89
C ALA A 23 -6.64 5.62 2.17
N PHE A 24 -5.94 5.04 3.14
CA PHE A 24 -6.51 4.49 4.38
C PHE A 24 -7.24 5.53 5.23
N PHE A 25 -6.72 6.75 5.31
CA PHE A 25 -7.39 7.84 6.04
C PHE A 25 -8.78 8.10 5.48
N MET A 26 -8.87 8.28 4.16
CA MET A 26 -10.14 8.59 3.49
C MET A 26 -11.09 7.39 3.54
N ALA A 27 -10.58 6.17 3.37
CA ALA A 27 -11.37 4.96 3.56
C ALA A 27 -11.97 4.88 4.98
N THR A 28 -11.16 5.14 6.00
CA THR A 28 -11.60 5.14 7.40
C THR A 28 -12.60 6.26 7.68
N LYS A 29 -12.42 7.45 7.11
CA LYS A 29 -13.33 8.58 7.32
C LYS A 29 -14.67 8.42 6.59
N GLU A 30 -14.67 7.95 5.35
CA GLU A 30 -15.87 7.87 4.49
C GLU A 30 -16.67 6.56 4.66
N PHE A 31 -15.98 5.50 5.09
CA PHE A 31 -16.55 4.15 5.19
C PHE A 31 -16.37 3.50 6.57
N SER A 32 -15.67 4.15 7.51
CA SER A 32 -15.34 3.55 8.82
C SER A 32 -14.61 2.21 8.70
N ASN A 33 -13.91 1.98 7.57
CA ASN A 33 -13.24 0.73 7.28
C ASN A 33 -12.09 0.94 6.27
N ALA A 34 -10.87 0.60 6.68
CA ALA A 34 -9.66 0.73 5.86
C ALA A 34 -9.65 -0.15 4.61
N ASN A 35 -10.44 -1.24 4.56
CA ASN A 35 -10.54 -2.13 3.40
C ASN A 35 -11.15 -1.45 2.16
N PHE A 36 -11.76 -0.26 2.33
CA PHE A 36 -12.22 0.59 1.23
C PHE A 36 -11.11 1.48 0.64
N ALA A 37 -9.86 1.30 1.05
CA ALA A 37 -8.76 2.04 0.48
C ALA A 37 -8.62 1.79 -1.03
N THR A 38 -8.13 2.81 -1.72
CA THR A 38 -7.79 2.78 -3.14
C THR A 38 -6.32 3.11 -3.32
N TRP A 39 -5.74 2.80 -4.48
CA TRP A 39 -4.36 3.16 -4.82
C TRP A 39 -4.31 3.97 -6.11
N GLY A 40 -3.90 5.24 -6.00
CA GLY A 40 -3.96 6.18 -7.11
C GLY A 40 -2.70 7.02 -7.37
N VAL A 41 -1.78 7.17 -6.42
CA VAL A 41 -0.64 8.09 -6.60
C VAL A 41 0.61 7.31 -6.93
N CYS A 42 1.15 6.64 -5.93
CA CYS A 42 2.47 6.05 -6.00
C CYS A 42 2.54 4.78 -6.87
N ARG A 43 3.77 4.39 -7.20
CA ARG A 43 4.13 3.22 -8.01
C ARG A 43 3.29 3.05 -9.30
N PRO A 44 3.21 4.09 -10.17
CA PRO A 44 2.47 4.00 -11.44
C PRO A 44 2.89 2.79 -12.29
N GLU A 45 4.16 2.40 -12.25
CA GLU A 45 4.70 1.25 -12.96
C GLU A 45 4.18 -0.10 -12.43
N VAL A 46 3.85 -0.18 -11.14
CA VAL A 46 3.24 -1.37 -10.54
C VAL A 46 1.75 -1.40 -10.87
N ARG A 47 1.04 -0.29 -10.62
CA ARG A 47 -0.40 -0.18 -10.87
C ARG A 47 -0.77 -0.48 -12.32
N SER A 48 0.07 -0.09 -13.26
CA SER A 48 -0.14 -0.35 -14.69
C SER A 48 -0.13 -1.83 -15.09
N GLN A 49 0.45 -2.69 -14.26
CA GLN A 49 0.54 -4.14 -14.50
C GLN A 49 -0.56 -4.94 -13.78
N LEU A 50 -1.26 -4.33 -12.84
CA LEU A 50 -2.26 -5.01 -12.01
C LEU A 50 -3.52 -5.36 -12.82
N LYS A 51 -4.09 -6.52 -12.52
CA LYS A 51 -5.35 -7.02 -13.06
C LYS A 51 -6.28 -7.42 -11.93
N GLN A 52 -7.57 -7.52 -12.24
CA GLN A 52 -8.56 -8.08 -11.32
C GLN A 52 -8.12 -9.47 -10.84
N GLY A 53 -8.21 -9.70 -9.53
CA GLY A 53 -7.78 -10.94 -8.87
C GLY A 53 -6.33 -10.94 -8.38
N ASP A 54 -5.49 -10.00 -8.81
CA ASP A 54 -4.11 -9.89 -8.30
C ASP A 54 -4.12 -9.57 -6.81
N LEU A 55 -3.24 -10.22 -6.05
CA LEU A 55 -3.03 -9.95 -4.62
C LEU A 55 -1.88 -8.95 -4.46
N VAL A 56 -2.14 -7.85 -3.75
CA VAL A 56 -1.13 -6.85 -3.41
C VAL A 56 -0.89 -6.87 -1.91
N ILE A 57 0.37 -6.96 -1.51
CA ILE A 57 0.80 -6.95 -0.11
C ILE A 57 1.55 -5.64 0.16
N PHE A 58 1.12 -4.93 1.20
CA PHE A 58 1.59 -3.59 1.51
C PHE A 58 2.56 -3.57 2.69
N PHE A 59 3.70 -2.93 2.45
CA PHE A 59 4.67 -2.55 3.46
C PHE A 59 4.84 -1.05 3.45
N CYS A 60 4.96 -0.47 4.64
CA CYS A 60 5.36 0.92 4.82
C CYS A 60 6.80 1.01 5.27
N GLY A 61 7.60 1.88 4.65
CA GLY A 61 8.86 2.34 5.22
C GLY A 61 8.65 3.67 5.94
N ARG A 62 9.10 3.78 7.18
CA ARG A 62 9.10 5.02 7.96
C ARG A 62 10.52 5.36 8.40
N GLN A 63 10.92 6.60 8.19
CA GLN A 63 12.21 7.08 8.68
C GLN A 63 12.08 7.59 10.11
N GLU A 64 12.91 7.09 11.02
CA GLU A 64 13.07 7.64 12.37
C GLU A 64 14.09 8.79 12.35
N ILE A 65 14.12 9.57 13.43
CA ILE A 65 15.02 10.74 13.61
C ILE A 65 16.49 10.40 13.32
N SER A 66 16.91 9.15 13.60
CA SER A 66 18.28 8.64 13.38
C SER A 66 18.65 8.36 11.92
N ARG A 67 17.78 8.68 10.95
CA ARG A 67 17.86 8.26 9.53
C ARG A 67 17.76 6.73 9.32
N GLU A 68 17.42 5.98 10.35
CA GLU A 68 17.02 4.58 10.27
C GLU A 68 15.63 4.46 9.62
N TRP A 69 15.45 3.46 8.77
CA TRP A 69 14.18 3.11 8.17
C TRP A 69 13.58 1.88 8.85
N ASN A 70 12.40 2.02 9.42
CA ASN A 70 11.59 0.93 9.93
C ASN A 70 10.56 0.50 8.87
N TYR A 71 10.44 -0.80 8.66
CA TYR A 71 9.45 -1.38 7.75
C TYR A 71 8.34 -2.04 8.52
N TYR A 72 7.10 -1.74 8.13
CA TYR A 72 5.89 -2.24 8.78
C TYR A 72 5.02 -2.97 7.77
N PHE A 73 4.54 -4.15 8.13
CA PHE A 73 3.52 -4.87 7.38
C PHE A 73 2.14 -4.29 7.68
N ILE A 74 1.48 -3.77 6.65
CA ILE A 74 0.16 -3.13 6.77
C ILE A 74 -0.96 -4.14 6.53
N GLY A 75 -0.74 -5.07 5.61
CA GLY A 75 -1.76 -6.04 5.21
C GLY A 75 -1.74 -6.29 3.72
N PHE A 76 -2.88 -6.72 3.19
CA PHE A 76 -3.03 -7.09 1.79
C PHE A 76 -4.40 -6.71 1.25
N GLY A 77 -4.47 -6.52 -0.06
CA GLY A 77 -5.72 -6.32 -0.79
C GLY A 77 -5.72 -7.07 -2.12
N THR A 78 -6.84 -7.73 -2.42
CA THR A 78 -7.06 -8.32 -3.75
C THR A 78 -7.66 -7.25 -4.66
N VAL A 79 -7.08 -7.06 -5.85
CA VAL A 79 -7.56 -6.08 -6.83
C VAL A 79 -8.95 -6.50 -7.30
N GLN A 80 -9.95 -5.69 -6.99
CA GLN A 80 -11.31 -5.86 -7.51
C GLN A 80 -11.40 -5.29 -8.93
N LYS A 81 -10.91 -4.06 -9.11
CA LYS A 81 -10.96 -3.38 -10.40
C LYS A 81 -9.88 -2.32 -10.51
N THR A 82 -9.51 -2.03 -11.76
CA THR A 82 -8.62 -0.94 -12.12
C THR A 82 -9.34 0.01 -13.05
N LEU A 83 -9.29 1.30 -12.77
CA LEU A 83 -9.97 2.33 -13.52
C LEU A 83 -8.92 3.15 -14.26
N ARG A 84 -8.77 2.90 -15.57
CA ARG A 84 -7.75 3.53 -16.43
C ARG A 84 -8.08 5.00 -16.69
N GLU A 85 -9.31 5.26 -17.08
CA GLU A 85 -9.85 6.60 -17.28
C GLU A 85 -10.41 7.15 -15.98
N ARG A 86 -9.52 7.68 -15.14
CA ARG A 86 -9.85 8.14 -13.78
C ARG A 86 -11.00 9.14 -13.70
N GLU A 87 -11.21 9.94 -14.74
CA GLU A 87 -12.31 10.91 -14.80
C GLU A 87 -13.69 10.25 -14.68
N ASN A 88 -13.80 8.96 -15.02
CA ASN A 88 -15.06 8.20 -14.88
C ASN A 88 -15.54 8.09 -13.42
N ILE A 89 -14.68 8.39 -12.44
CA ILE A 89 -15.06 8.50 -11.02
C ILE A 89 -16.07 9.63 -10.77
N TRP A 90 -16.07 10.67 -11.60
CA TRP A 90 -16.98 11.82 -11.51
C TRP A 90 -18.31 11.57 -12.20
N LEU A 91 -18.34 10.65 -13.17
CA LEU A 91 -19.50 10.39 -14.03
C LEU A 91 -20.52 9.40 -13.42
N SER A 92 -20.08 8.53 -12.51
CA SER A 92 -20.94 7.48 -11.93
C SER A 92 -21.12 7.65 -10.43
N ASP A 93 -22.37 7.54 -9.96
CA ASP A 93 -22.73 7.62 -8.54
C ASP A 93 -22.16 6.48 -7.70
N THR A 94 -21.84 5.35 -8.31
CA THR A 94 -21.13 4.23 -7.68
C THR A 94 -19.82 4.69 -7.02
N TYR A 95 -19.21 5.76 -7.56
CA TYR A 95 -17.95 6.29 -7.05
C TYR A 95 -18.09 7.54 -6.19
N LYS A 96 -19.32 7.99 -5.90
CA LYS A 96 -19.57 9.29 -5.26
C LYS A 96 -18.76 9.52 -3.98
N LYS A 97 -18.65 8.50 -3.12
CA LYS A 97 -17.86 8.56 -1.88
C LYS A 97 -16.35 8.62 -2.10
N TYR A 98 -15.84 8.08 -3.21
CA TYR A 98 -14.41 8.06 -3.52
C TYR A 98 -13.90 9.39 -4.10
N ARG A 99 -14.80 10.30 -4.49
CA ARG A 99 -14.45 11.61 -5.06
C ARG A 99 -13.73 12.54 -4.06
N SER A 100 -13.86 12.27 -2.76
CA SER A 100 -13.14 13.00 -1.71
C SER A 100 -11.73 12.47 -1.47
N PHE A 101 -11.34 11.34 -2.09
CA PHE A 101 -10.07 10.70 -1.82
C PHE A 101 -8.90 11.53 -2.38
N TYR A 102 -7.94 11.83 -1.51
CA TYR A 102 -6.80 12.69 -1.86
C TYR A 102 -5.82 12.07 -2.86
N ASN A 103 -5.88 10.75 -3.06
CA ASN A 103 -5.01 10.01 -3.99
C ASN A 103 -5.56 9.93 -5.43
N LEU A 104 -6.65 10.64 -5.75
CA LEU A 104 -7.23 10.66 -7.09
C LEU A 104 -6.37 11.44 -8.10
N LEU A 105 -5.67 12.48 -7.63
CA LEU A 105 -4.81 13.43 -8.37
C LEU A 105 -5.50 14.28 -9.45
N ILE A 106 -6.74 14.00 -9.80
CA ILE A 106 -7.45 14.71 -10.88
C ILE A 106 -8.86 15.13 -10.45
N ARG A 107 -9.29 16.27 -10.97
CA ARG A 107 -10.67 16.77 -10.86
C ARG A 107 -11.00 17.60 -12.08
N ASN A 108 -12.10 17.26 -12.76
CA ASN A 108 -12.55 17.96 -13.97
C ASN A 108 -11.45 18.05 -15.05
N GLY A 109 -10.66 16.98 -15.24
CA GLY A 109 -9.58 16.94 -16.23
C GLY A 109 -8.30 17.67 -15.81
N GLN A 110 -8.21 18.21 -14.60
CA GLN A 110 -7.07 19.01 -14.13
C GLN A 110 -6.40 18.38 -12.91
N GLN A 111 -5.11 18.66 -12.72
CA GLN A 111 -4.37 18.30 -11.51
C GLN A 111 -5.11 18.81 -10.27
N PHE A 112 -5.41 17.90 -9.35
CA PHE A 112 -6.01 18.22 -8.07
C PHE A 112 -5.28 17.52 -6.95
N GLU A 113 -4.48 18.29 -6.22
CA GLU A 113 -3.75 17.85 -5.04
C GLU A 113 -4.08 18.78 -3.87
N PRO A 114 -4.80 18.28 -2.84
CA PRO A 114 -5.30 19.13 -1.75
C PRO A 114 -4.18 19.69 -0.85
N PHE A 115 -2.95 19.20 -0.99
CA PHE A 115 -1.78 19.61 -0.22
C PHE A 115 -0.80 20.48 -1.04
N GLY A 116 -1.27 21.00 -2.18
CA GLY A 116 -0.44 21.72 -3.16
C GLY A 116 0.06 20.78 -4.27
N LYS A 117 0.61 21.36 -5.34
CA LYS A 117 1.15 20.63 -6.50
C LYS A 117 2.46 19.90 -6.13
N LEU A 118 2.36 18.91 -5.26
CA LEU A 118 3.49 18.14 -4.74
C LEU A 118 4.11 17.27 -5.83
N HIS A 119 3.31 16.80 -6.78
CA HIS A 119 3.76 15.96 -7.87
C HIS A 119 3.92 16.75 -9.16
N THR A 120 5.18 16.97 -9.57
CA THR A 120 5.50 17.56 -10.88
C THR A 120 5.21 16.60 -12.04
N ASP A 121 5.11 15.29 -11.77
CA ASP A 121 4.82 14.22 -12.73
C ASP A 121 3.38 13.69 -12.62
N TRP A 122 2.44 14.51 -12.15
CA TRP A 122 1.05 14.10 -11.89
C TRP A 122 0.35 13.45 -13.10
N GLU A 123 0.61 13.92 -14.32
CA GLU A 123 0.03 13.36 -15.55
C GLU A 123 0.42 11.90 -15.74
N LYS A 124 1.71 11.58 -15.57
CA LYS A 124 2.19 10.21 -15.64
C LYS A 124 1.53 9.33 -14.58
N ARG A 125 1.33 9.86 -13.37
CA ARG A 125 0.67 9.16 -12.27
C ARG A 125 -0.81 8.92 -12.57
N SER A 126 -1.50 9.93 -13.11
CA SER A 126 -2.93 9.89 -13.44
C SER A 126 -3.24 8.95 -14.60
N LEU A 127 -2.34 8.84 -15.59
CA LEU A 127 -2.43 7.88 -16.70
C LEU A 127 -2.35 6.41 -16.25
N SER A 128 -1.73 6.14 -15.09
CA SER A 128 -1.70 4.79 -14.52
C SER A 128 -3.03 4.47 -13.82
N PRO A 129 -3.52 3.21 -13.86
CA PRO A 129 -4.85 2.87 -13.38
C PRO A 129 -5.07 3.18 -11.90
N TYR A 130 -6.23 3.73 -11.55
CA TYR A 130 -6.68 3.88 -10.17
C TYR A 130 -7.26 2.56 -9.67
N VAL A 131 -6.69 2.01 -8.61
CA VAL A 131 -6.96 0.63 -8.17
C VAL A 131 -7.95 0.63 -7.03
N PHE A 132 -8.98 -0.22 -7.14
CA PHE A 132 -9.89 -0.55 -6.07
C PHE A 132 -9.64 -1.99 -5.62
N PHE A 133 -9.62 -2.22 -4.32
CA PHE A 133 -9.53 -3.55 -3.74
C PHE A 133 -10.92 -4.11 -3.43
N GLU A 134 -11.02 -5.43 -3.37
CA GLU A 134 -12.16 -6.10 -2.76
C GLU A 134 -12.29 -5.63 -1.30
N THR A 135 -13.49 -5.41 -0.81
CA THR A 135 -13.69 -4.82 0.53
C THR A 135 -14.00 -5.86 1.60
N LYS A 136 -14.41 -7.06 1.17
CA LYS A 136 -14.81 -8.16 2.05
C LYS A 136 -13.65 -9.09 2.37
N GLU A 137 -13.64 -9.62 3.59
CA GLU A 137 -12.86 -10.81 3.89
C GLU A 137 -13.36 -12.01 3.05
N PRO A 138 -12.47 -12.93 2.64
CA PRO A 138 -11.04 -12.99 2.96
C PRO A 138 -10.14 -12.14 2.07
N PHE A 139 -10.69 -11.39 1.10
CA PHE A 139 -9.93 -10.80 -0.02
C PHE A 139 -9.00 -9.66 0.34
N THR A 140 -9.32 -8.92 1.40
CA THR A 140 -8.57 -7.75 1.84
C THR A 140 -8.61 -7.66 3.35
N SER A 141 -7.48 -7.36 3.95
CA SER A 141 -7.36 -7.04 5.36
C SER A 141 -6.17 -6.10 5.57
N PHE A 142 -6.46 -4.91 6.07
CA PHE A 142 -5.45 -3.91 6.44
C PHE A 142 -5.49 -3.66 7.94
N ASN A 143 -4.40 -4.01 8.63
CA ASN A 143 -4.17 -3.63 10.00
C ASN A 143 -3.43 -2.29 10.01
N ILE A 144 -4.21 -1.22 10.09
CA ILE A 144 -3.67 0.12 10.25
C ILE A 144 -3.56 0.53 11.72
N SER A 145 -4.16 -0.15 12.68
CA SER A 145 -4.16 0.29 14.09
C SER A 145 -2.89 -0.09 14.85
N SER A 146 -2.33 -1.27 14.55
CA SER A 146 -1.10 -1.76 15.19
C SER A 146 -0.29 -2.60 14.20
N PRO A 147 0.28 -1.99 13.17
CA PRO A 147 0.94 -2.73 12.10
C PRO A 147 2.31 -3.26 12.58
N LEU A 148 2.65 -4.48 12.17
CA LEU A 148 3.83 -5.17 12.69
C LEU A 148 5.11 -4.59 12.08
N LYS A 149 6.05 -4.12 12.91
CA LYS A 149 7.41 -3.82 12.48
C LYS A 149 8.10 -5.14 12.10
N VAL A 150 8.56 -5.24 10.86
CA VAL A 150 9.15 -6.47 10.30
C VAL A 150 10.64 -6.37 10.03
N ALA A 151 11.13 -5.17 9.72
CA ALA A 151 12.53 -4.99 9.36
C ALA A 151 13.02 -3.57 9.65
N THR A 152 14.35 -3.42 9.72
CA THR A 152 15.05 -2.15 9.88
C THR A 152 16.13 -2.02 8.81
N CYS A 153 16.32 -0.83 8.25
CA CYS A 153 17.48 -0.53 7.41
C CYS A 153 18.19 0.69 7.98
N ILE A 154 19.48 0.56 8.28
CA ILE A 154 20.35 1.65 8.71
C ILE A 154 21.27 1.96 7.52
N PRO A 155 20.96 2.97 6.68
CA PRO A 155 21.68 3.16 5.42
C PRO A 155 23.18 3.41 5.57
N LYS A 156 23.63 3.85 6.75
CA LYS A 156 25.06 4.02 7.07
C LYS A 156 25.81 2.69 7.24
N GLU A 157 25.12 1.63 7.65
CA GLU A 157 25.71 0.31 7.90
C GLU A 157 25.50 -0.61 6.69
N SER A 158 24.27 -0.67 6.20
CA SER A 158 23.89 -1.51 5.06
C SER A 158 22.66 -0.93 4.37
N LEU A 159 22.65 -1.04 3.05
CA LEU A 159 21.49 -0.69 2.24
C LEU A 159 20.43 -1.79 2.21
N LEU A 160 20.74 -2.96 2.75
CA LEU A 160 19.78 -4.05 2.95
C LEU A 160 19.02 -3.83 4.25
N GLU A 161 17.73 -4.16 4.24
CA GLU A 161 17.00 -4.26 5.50
C GLU A 161 17.37 -5.56 6.23
N ARG A 162 17.45 -5.46 7.55
CA ARG A 162 17.55 -6.59 8.48
C ARG A 162 16.15 -6.89 9.00
N TRP A 163 15.64 -8.08 8.68
CA TRP A 163 14.39 -8.58 9.23
C TRP A 163 14.55 -8.89 10.71
N ASP A 164 13.56 -8.52 11.52
CA ASP A 164 13.51 -8.80 12.97
C ASP A 164 13.17 -10.28 13.20
N SER A 165 14.06 -11.14 12.75
CA SER A 165 13.84 -12.59 12.71
C SER A 165 13.85 -13.20 14.11
N ASP A 166 14.18 -12.49 15.17
CA ASP A 166 14.06 -13.02 16.53
C ASP A 166 12.60 -13.00 17.01
N ASN A 167 11.78 -12.12 16.45
CA ASN A 167 10.34 -12.07 16.67
C ASN A 167 9.63 -13.23 15.95
N SER A 168 8.89 -14.06 16.70
CA SER A 168 8.17 -15.22 16.16
C SER A 168 7.11 -14.85 15.12
N ARG A 169 6.39 -13.73 15.31
CA ARG A 169 5.41 -13.25 14.31
C ARG A 169 6.08 -12.80 13.02
N VAL A 170 7.25 -12.16 13.12
CA VAL A 170 8.00 -11.75 11.93
C VAL A 170 8.54 -12.96 11.18
N LYS A 171 9.05 -13.98 11.89
CA LYS A 171 9.45 -15.28 11.29
C LYS A 171 8.31 -15.96 10.56
N GLU A 172 7.13 -16.00 11.17
CA GLU A 172 5.93 -16.57 10.57
C GLU A 172 5.55 -15.84 9.28
N LEU A 173 5.48 -14.51 9.32
CA LEU A 173 5.20 -13.70 8.15
C LEU A 173 6.25 -13.88 7.05
N GLU A 174 7.54 -13.88 7.40
CA GLU A 174 8.62 -14.12 6.44
C GLU A 174 8.45 -15.49 5.76
N ASN A 175 8.07 -16.52 6.52
CA ASN A 175 7.80 -17.85 5.98
C ASN A 175 6.63 -17.85 5.00
N ILE A 176 5.50 -17.21 5.35
CA ILE A 176 4.34 -17.07 4.47
C ILE A 176 4.72 -16.38 3.16
N LEU A 177 5.44 -15.26 3.25
CA LEU A 177 5.70 -14.39 2.09
C LEU A 177 6.80 -14.92 1.16
N PHE A 178 7.88 -15.46 1.73
CA PHE A 178 9.09 -15.75 0.96
C PHE A 178 9.41 -17.23 0.85
N LYS A 179 8.90 -18.10 1.72
CA LYS A 179 9.30 -19.51 1.73
C LYS A 179 8.18 -20.43 1.23
N LYS A 180 7.01 -20.36 1.87
CA LYS A 180 5.91 -21.32 1.66
C LYS A 180 5.39 -21.38 0.23
N TYR A 181 5.17 -20.21 -0.39
CA TYR A 181 4.53 -20.13 -1.72
C TYR A 181 5.45 -19.67 -2.84
N THR A 182 6.47 -18.87 -2.52
CA THR A 182 7.25 -18.15 -3.52
C THR A 182 8.68 -18.66 -3.66
N GLN A 183 9.19 -19.38 -2.64
CA GLN A 183 10.59 -19.82 -2.53
C GLN A 183 11.59 -18.71 -2.88
N SER A 184 11.24 -17.47 -2.56
CA SER A 184 11.99 -16.30 -2.97
C SER A 184 13.17 -16.02 -2.06
N THR A 185 14.32 -15.81 -2.68
CA THR A 185 15.49 -15.21 -2.06
C THR A 185 15.40 -13.68 -2.02
N ARG A 186 14.41 -13.06 -2.70
CA ARG A 186 14.26 -11.61 -2.71
C ARG A 186 13.77 -11.10 -1.35
N ARG A 187 14.14 -9.84 -1.07
CA ARG A 187 13.83 -9.08 0.14
C ARG A 187 13.31 -7.69 -0.25
N LEU A 188 12.84 -6.89 0.72
CA LEU A 188 12.12 -5.62 0.48
C LEU A 188 13.03 -4.55 -0.15
N ARG A 189 14.31 -4.42 0.23
CA ARG A 189 15.29 -3.56 -0.46
C ARG A 189 16.15 -4.35 -1.44
N ILE A 190 16.51 -3.65 -2.52
CA ILE A 190 17.63 -3.98 -3.40
C ILE A 190 18.61 -2.81 -3.30
N ASN A 191 19.92 -3.12 -3.33
CA ASN A 191 21.14 -2.37 -3.00
C ASN A 191 21.31 -0.90 -3.48
N ASN A 192 20.27 -0.16 -3.87
CA ASN A 192 20.39 1.21 -4.40
C ASN A 192 19.62 2.23 -3.53
N PRO A 193 20.31 3.17 -2.87
CA PRO A 193 19.69 4.13 -1.95
C PRO A 193 18.94 5.27 -2.68
N GLN A 194 19.06 5.38 -4.01
CA GLN A 194 18.46 6.45 -4.81
C GLN A 194 17.32 5.97 -5.72
N ARG A 195 16.89 4.71 -5.60
CA ARG A 195 15.79 4.15 -6.41
C ARG A 195 14.68 3.66 -5.50
N ALA A 196 13.44 3.93 -5.90
CA ALA A 196 12.28 3.32 -5.27
C ALA A 196 12.44 1.80 -5.22
N HIS A 197 12.02 1.18 -4.12
CA HIS A 197 12.09 -0.26 -3.91
C HIS A 197 11.64 -1.03 -5.15
N VAL A 198 12.46 -1.92 -5.69
CA VAL A 198 12.02 -2.75 -6.83
C VAL A 198 10.86 -3.62 -6.35
N HIS A 199 9.70 -3.48 -6.98
CA HIS A 199 8.54 -4.29 -6.61
C HIS A 199 8.89 -5.78 -6.79
N ILE A 200 8.32 -6.61 -5.92
CA ILE A 200 8.47 -8.05 -6.03
C ILE A 200 7.21 -8.57 -6.69
N ARG A 201 7.39 -9.32 -7.78
CA ARG A 201 6.29 -9.92 -8.53
C ARG A 201 6.48 -11.41 -8.53
N TYR A 202 5.45 -12.12 -8.08
CA TYR A 202 5.38 -13.57 -8.15
C TYR A 202 4.30 -13.97 -9.15
N LYS A 203 4.52 -15.09 -9.84
CA LYS A 203 3.47 -15.79 -10.58
C LYS A 203 3.08 -17.00 -9.76
N LEU A 204 1.88 -16.96 -9.21
CA LEU A 204 1.33 -18.02 -8.38
C LEU A 204 0.10 -18.62 -9.07
N THR A 205 -0.22 -19.88 -8.78
CA THR A 205 -1.49 -20.45 -9.22
C THR A 205 -2.65 -19.82 -8.46
N ILE A 206 -3.88 -19.92 -8.97
CA ILE A 206 -5.08 -19.42 -8.25
C ILE A 206 -5.20 -20.10 -6.88
N SER A 207 -4.89 -21.40 -6.80
CA SER A 207 -4.89 -22.16 -5.54
C SER A 207 -3.88 -21.57 -4.54
N ASP A 208 -2.65 -21.30 -4.97
CA ASP A 208 -1.61 -20.72 -4.12
C ASP A 208 -1.97 -19.30 -3.66
N ILE A 209 -2.57 -18.48 -4.53
CA ILE A 209 -3.04 -17.14 -4.16
C ILE A 209 -4.13 -17.24 -3.09
N ASN A 210 -5.07 -18.17 -3.23
CA ASN A 210 -6.13 -18.38 -2.24
C ASN A 210 -5.57 -18.86 -0.91
N ASN A 211 -4.62 -19.78 -0.93
CA ASN A 211 -3.96 -20.29 0.28
C ASN A 211 -3.13 -19.20 0.96
N LEU A 212 -2.33 -18.45 0.21
CA LEU A 212 -1.56 -17.31 0.70
C LEU A 212 -2.47 -16.26 1.34
N ARG A 213 -3.60 -15.95 0.70
CA ARG A 213 -4.59 -15.02 1.26
C ARG A 213 -5.15 -15.50 2.58
N ASN A 214 -5.51 -16.78 2.69
CA ASN A 214 -6.04 -17.36 3.92
C ASN A 214 -5.00 -17.33 5.05
N ASP A 215 -3.75 -17.71 4.76
CA ASP A 215 -2.65 -17.63 5.71
C ASP A 215 -2.42 -16.19 6.20
N LEU A 216 -2.38 -15.23 5.28
CA LEU A 216 -2.24 -13.81 5.62
C LEU A 216 -3.44 -13.30 6.43
N LEU A 217 -4.65 -13.75 6.14
CA LEU A 217 -5.83 -13.36 6.92
C LEU A 217 -5.75 -13.88 8.34
N GLN A 218 -5.35 -15.14 8.53
CA GLN A 218 -5.15 -15.71 9.87
C GLN A 218 -4.04 -14.99 10.62
N PHE A 219 -2.96 -14.63 9.92
CA PHE A 219 -1.85 -13.89 10.51
C PHE A 219 -2.22 -12.48 11.00
N VAL A 220 -3.13 -11.80 10.28
CA VAL A 220 -3.57 -10.43 10.60
C VAL A 220 -4.56 -10.40 11.76
N LYS A 221 -5.34 -11.47 11.96
CA LYS A 221 -6.27 -11.61 13.08
C LYS A 221 -5.54 -11.82 14.42
#